data_AF-A0A9D9U4M8-F1
#
_entry.id   AF-A0A9D9U4M8-F1
#
_cell.length_a   1.000
_cell.length_b   1.000
_cell.length_c   1.000
_cell.angle_alpha   90.00
_cell.angle_beta   90.00
_cell.angle_gamma   90.00
#
_symmetry.space_group_name_H-M   'P 1'
#
loop_
_entity.id
_entity.type
_entity.pdbx_description
1 polymer ?
#
loop_
_entity_poly.entity_id
_entity_poly.type
_entity_poly.pdbx_seq_one_letter_code
_entity_poly.pdbx_strand_id
1 'polypeptide(L)'
;FGSMLIFGTNDMVVLRSEGIEQIKNFDVLWRYFAAFGYAAVALTTVSALAFLLSVFAENSIGPIIATMSIVIVFTILSEMNIPIYDETIKPYLFTSHMVAWKGFFYVKANAEGTTINGSIENLPAVLRSLGILIVYIFVFLGAAIWVFRKKDILT
;
A
#
# COMPACT_ATOMS: atom_id res chain seq x y z
N PHE A 1 2.05 24.33 9.18
CA PHE A 1 3.17 25.13 9.71
C PHE A 1 3.91 24.46 10.87
N GLY A 2 3.24 23.79 11.82
CA GLY A 2 3.92 23.10 12.93
C GLY A 2 5.00 22.09 12.52
N SER A 3 4.75 21.29 11.47
CA SER A 3 5.76 20.35 10.94
C SER A 3 7.00 21.03 10.37
N MET A 4 6.84 22.11 9.59
CA MET A 4 7.97 22.89 9.06
C MET A 4 8.78 23.57 10.17
N LEU A 5 8.14 23.88 11.31
CA LEU A 5 8.78 24.48 12.48
C LEU A 5 9.63 23.46 13.26
N ILE A 6 9.18 22.20 13.32
CA ILE A 6 9.86 21.10 14.04
C ILE A 6 10.94 20.43 13.18
N PHE A 7 10.67 20.23 11.89
CA PHE A 7 11.53 19.46 10.97
C PHE A 7 12.30 20.32 9.97
N GLY A 8 12.01 21.62 9.88
CA GLY A 8 12.59 22.51 8.89
C GLY A 8 12.06 22.28 7.48
N THR A 9 12.55 23.08 6.53
CA THR A 9 12.26 22.99 5.08
C THR A 9 13.51 22.58 4.30
N ASN A 10 14.47 21.93 4.95
CA ASN A 10 15.70 21.48 4.30
C ASN A 10 15.46 20.13 3.60
N ASP A 11 16.54 19.53 3.11
CA ASP A 11 16.51 18.22 2.48
C ASP A 11 15.97 17.14 3.43
N MET A 12 15.28 16.17 2.85
CA MET A 12 14.70 15.04 3.56
C MET A 12 15.72 13.90 3.63
N VAL A 13 15.88 13.31 4.81
CA VAL A 13 16.71 12.12 5.01
C VAL A 13 15.81 10.88 5.12
N VAL A 14 16.11 9.86 4.32
CA VAL A 14 15.41 8.57 4.30
C VAL A 14 16.37 7.50 4.82
N LEU A 15 15.98 6.84 5.90
CA LEU A 15 16.75 5.75 6.52
C LEU A 15 16.35 4.42 5.88
N ARG A 16 17.34 3.70 5.34
CA ARG A 16 17.18 2.36 4.77
C ARG A 16 18.09 1.38 5.52
N SER A 17 17.77 0.08 5.42
CA SER A 17 18.67 -0.98 5.91
C SER A 17 20.04 -0.96 5.24
N GLU A 18 20.15 -0.44 4.01
CA GLU A 18 21.38 -0.43 3.21
C GLU A 18 22.15 0.91 3.30
N GLY A 19 21.57 1.94 3.93
CA GLY A 19 22.21 3.25 4.02
C GLY A 19 21.26 4.42 4.31
N ILE A 20 21.80 5.63 4.24
CA ILE A 20 21.07 6.88 4.43
C ILE A 20 21.00 7.59 3.08
N GLU A 21 19.79 7.85 2.59
CA GLU A 21 19.56 8.61 1.35
C GLU A 21 19.09 10.02 1.67
N GLN A 22 19.67 11.02 1.01
CA GLN A 22 19.26 12.41 1.12
C GLN A 22 18.51 12.85 -0.16
N ILE A 23 17.29 13.33 0.02
CA ILE A 23 16.40 13.83 -1.02
C ILE A 23 16.35 15.35 -0.94
N LYS A 24 16.61 16.02 -2.06
CA LYS A 24 16.54 17.49 -2.11
C LYS A 24 15.11 17.99 -1.87
N ASN A 25 14.99 19.13 -1.19
CA ASN A 25 13.68 19.69 -0.82
C ASN A 25 12.66 19.78 -1.98
N PHE A 26 13.09 20.21 -3.18
CA PHE A 26 12.19 20.36 -4.32
C PHE A 26 11.57 19.03 -4.81
N ASP A 27 12.22 17.91 -4.51
CA ASP A 27 11.83 16.57 -4.94
C ASP A 27 10.86 15.89 -3.96
N VAL A 28 10.63 16.52 -2.79
CA VAL A 28 9.84 15.94 -1.70
C VAL A 28 8.34 16.04 -1.98
N LEU A 29 7.85 17.18 -2.47
CA LEU A 29 6.40 17.43 -2.56
C LEU A 29 5.66 16.49 -3.50
N TRP A 30 6.18 16.24 -4.70
CA TRP A 30 5.50 15.35 -5.66
C TRP A 30 5.54 13.88 -5.19
N ARG A 31 6.62 13.46 -4.50
CA ARG A 31 6.73 12.12 -3.89
C ARG A 31 5.65 11.92 -2.83
N TYR A 32 5.38 12.93 -2.02
CA TYR A 32 4.24 12.91 -1.09
C TYR A 32 2.91 12.76 -1.83
N PHE A 33 2.64 13.59 -2.85
CA PHE A 33 1.38 13.46 -3.61
C PHE A 33 1.22 12.07 -4.23
N ALA A 34 2.27 11.51 -4.82
CA ALA A 34 2.27 10.16 -5.37
C ALA A 34 2.04 9.09 -4.30
N ALA A 35 2.72 9.20 -3.16
CA ALA A 35 2.55 8.28 -2.03
C ALA A 35 1.16 8.35 -1.40
N PHE A 36 0.58 9.56 -1.26
CA PHE A 36 -0.80 9.73 -0.79
C PHE A 36 -1.82 9.17 -1.79
N GLY A 37 -1.63 9.38 -3.09
CA GLY A 37 -2.46 8.77 -4.12
C GLY A 37 -2.41 7.25 -4.06
N TYR A 38 -1.22 6.67 -3.89
CA TYR A 38 -1.05 5.23 -3.68
C TYR A 38 -1.76 4.75 -2.40
N ALA A 39 -1.59 5.47 -1.29
CA ALA A 39 -2.23 5.13 -0.02
C ALA A 39 -3.76 5.16 -0.12
N ALA A 40 -4.33 6.09 -0.89
CA ALA A 40 -5.77 6.13 -1.16
C ALA A 40 -6.25 4.86 -1.88
N VAL A 41 -5.50 4.38 -2.88
CA VAL A 41 -5.80 3.10 -3.56
C VAL A 41 -5.69 1.93 -2.59
N ALA A 42 -4.62 1.87 -1.80
CA ALA A 42 -4.42 0.82 -0.78
C ALA A 42 -5.57 0.76 0.24
N LEU A 43 -6.04 1.91 0.74
CA LEU A 43 -7.19 1.99 1.64
C LEU A 43 -8.51 1.65 0.93
N THR A 44 -8.63 1.96 -0.35
CA THR A 44 -9.78 1.55 -1.17
C THR A 44 -9.86 0.03 -1.28
N THR A 45 -8.73 -0.69 -1.36
CA THR A 45 -8.70 -2.16 -1.30
C THR A 45 -9.29 -2.69 0.01
N VAL A 46 -8.93 -2.09 1.15
CA VAL A 46 -9.50 -2.46 2.46
C VAL A 46 -11.00 -2.13 2.52
N SER A 47 -11.42 -1.00 1.98
CA SER A 47 -12.83 -0.62 1.88
C SER A 47 -13.63 -1.60 1.01
N ALA A 48 -13.06 -2.07 -0.11
CA ALA A 48 -13.70 -3.04 -0.99
C ALA A 48 -13.87 -4.41 -0.33
N LEU A 49 -12.87 -4.85 0.47
CA LEU A 49 -12.98 -6.05 1.30
C LEU A 49 -14.09 -5.91 2.35
N ALA A 50 -14.15 -4.79 3.06
CA ALA A 50 -15.21 -4.53 4.04
C ALA A 50 -16.59 -4.55 3.40
N PHE A 51 -16.71 -3.96 2.22
CA PHE A 51 -17.94 -3.97 1.44
C PHE A 51 -18.35 -5.39 1.05
N LEU A 52 -17.42 -6.22 0.56
CA LEU A 52 -17.68 -7.63 0.27
C LEU A 52 -18.20 -8.39 1.48
N LEU A 53 -17.54 -8.25 2.63
CA LEU A 53 -17.95 -8.92 3.87
C LEU A 53 -19.31 -8.44 4.37
N SER A 54 -19.67 -7.18 4.10
CA SER A 54 -20.96 -6.61 4.49
C SER A 54 -22.14 -7.27 3.83
N VAL A 55 -21.99 -7.79 2.60
CA VAL A 55 -23.07 -8.50 1.88
C VAL A 55 -23.43 -9.83 2.58
N PHE A 56 -22.50 -10.41 3.35
CA PHE A 56 -22.71 -11.65 4.08
C PHE A 56 -23.21 -11.47 5.51
N ALA A 57 -23.13 -10.25 6.06
CA ALA A 57 -23.52 -9.98 7.44
C ALA A 57 -24.91 -9.35 7.53
N GLU A 58 -25.58 -9.62 8.64
CA GLU A 58 -26.87 -9.01 8.99
C GLU A 58 -26.71 -7.71 9.82
N ASN A 59 -25.47 -7.35 10.17
CA ASN A 59 -25.14 -6.15 10.94
C ASN A 59 -23.83 -5.53 10.43
N SER A 60 -23.60 -4.25 10.77
CA SER A 60 -22.41 -3.50 10.34
C SER A 60 -21.16 -3.78 11.17
N ILE A 61 -21.31 -4.23 12.43
CA ILE A 61 -20.18 -4.46 13.35
C ILE A 61 -19.34 -5.66 12.89
N GLY A 62 -19.98 -6.76 12.47
CA GLY A 62 -19.30 -7.98 12.01
C GLY A 62 -18.32 -7.73 10.85
N PRO A 63 -18.73 -7.13 9.73
CA PRO A 63 -17.87 -6.81 8.60
C PRO A 63 -16.69 -5.90 8.97
N ILE A 64 -16.92 -4.90 9.83
CA ILE A 64 -15.86 -3.98 10.29
C ILE A 64 -14.78 -4.75 11.04
N ILE A 65 -15.16 -5.56 12.03
CA ILE A 65 -14.21 -6.33 12.85
C ILE A 65 -13.52 -7.42 12.01
N ALA A 66 -14.24 -8.08 11.11
CA ALA A 66 -13.69 -9.10 10.23
C ALA A 66 -12.63 -8.51 9.29
N THR A 67 -12.91 -7.34 8.69
CA THR A 67 -11.95 -6.65 7.82
C THR A 67 -10.67 -6.32 8.56
N MET A 68 -10.79 -5.70 9.76
CA MET A 68 -9.62 -5.33 10.56
C MET A 68 -8.81 -6.57 10.98
N SER A 69 -9.49 -7.65 11.36
CA SER A 69 -8.84 -8.92 11.69
C SER A 69 -8.03 -9.48 10.51
N ILE A 70 -8.61 -9.51 9.31
CA ILE A 70 -7.92 -9.98 8.10
C ILE A 70 -6.69 -9.10 7.80
N VAL A 71 -6.86 -7.77 7.84
CA VAL A 71 -5.77 -6.82 7.59
C VAL A 71 -4.64 -7.00 8.60
N ILE A 72 -4.94 -7.15 9.89
CA ILE A 72 -3.93 -7.36 10.94
C ILE A 72 -3.17 -8.67 10.70
N VAL A 73 -3.88 -9.78 10.48
CA VAL A 73 -3.26 -11.09 10.24
C VAL A 73 -2.37 -11.02 8.99
N PHE A 74 -2.88 -10.46 7.90
CA PHE A 74 -2.11 -10.34 6.65
C PHE A 74 -0.92 -9.40 6.79
N THR A 75 -1.01 -8.36 7.63
CA THR A 75 0.10 -7.46 7.93
C THR A 75 1.21 -8.17 8.69
N ILE A 76 0.87 -8.91 9.76
CA ILE A 76 1.85 -9.72 10.52
C ILE A 76 2.58 -10.67 9.57
N LEU A 77 1.79 -11.38 8.78
CA LEU A 77 2.26 -12.31 7.76
C LEU A 77 3.19 -11.63 6.73
N SER A 78 2.88 -10.42 6.29
CA SER A 78 3.69 -9.67 5.31
C SER A 78 5.05 -9.24 5.84
N GLU A 79 5.19 -9.07 7.16
CA GLU A 79 6.43 -8.66 7.82
C GLU A 79 7.30 -9.86 8.28
N MET A 80 6.81 -11.10 8.10
CA MET A 80 7.60 -12.30 8.40
C MET A 80 8.74 -12.49 7.38
N ASN A 81 9.99 -12.37 7.84
CA ASN A 81 11.18 -12.56 7.03
C ASN A 81 11.61 -14.04 7.01
N ILE A 82 10.84 -14.87 6.30
CA ILE A 82 11.15 -16.30 6.09
C ILE A 82 11.36 -16.53 4.58
N PRO A 83 12.51 -17.08 4.14
CA PRO A 83 12.85 -17.16 2.71
C PRO A 83 11.81 -17.86 1.82
N ILE A 84 11.22 -18.97 2.28
CA ILE A 84 10.18 -19.71 1.53
C ILE A 84 8.87 -18.90 1.44
N TYR A 85 8.60 -18.13 2.49
CA TYR A 85 7.37 -17.35 2.64
C TYR A 85 7.35 -16.14 1.69
N ASP A 86 8.49 -15.47 1.55
CA ASP A 86 8.66 -14.28 0.71
C ASP A 86 8.38 -14.57 -0.77
N GLU A 87 8.74 -15.75 -1.27
CA GLU A 87 8.50 -16.12 -2.67
C GLU A 87 7.11 -16.72 -2.91
N THR A 88 6.54 -17.39 -1.92
CA THR A 88 5.33 -18.22 -2.13
C THR A 88 4.04 -17.53 -1.68
N ILE A 89 4.04 -16.85 -0.54
CA ILE A 89 2.79 -16.37 0.09
C ILE A 89 2.69 -14.85 0.02
N LYS A 90 3.78 -14.15 0.35
CA LYS A 90 3.84 -12.69 0.38
C LYS A 90 3.36 -12.00 -0.91
N PRO A 91 3.61 -12.53 -2.14
CA PRO A 91 3.11 -11.91 -3.38
C PRO A 91 1.59 -11.96 -3.55
N TYR A 92 0.88 -12.77 -2.76
CA TYR A 92 -0.58 -12.91 -2.81
C TYR A 92 -1.29 -12.18 -1.66
N LEU A 93 -0.54 -11.53 -0.77
CA LEU A 93 -1.13 -10.72 0.30
C LEU A 93 -1.28 -9.29 -0.19
N PHE A 94 -2.52 -8.79 -0.31
CA PHE A 94 -2.72 -7.39 -0.72
C PHE A 94 -2.03 -6.40 0.25
N THR A 95 -1.89 -6.75 1.54
CA THR A 95 -1.18 -5.94 2.55
C THR A 95 0.30 -5.77 2.25
N SER A 96 0.95 -6.74 1.60
CA SER A 96 2.36 -6.60 1.21
C SER A 96 2.53 -5.52 0.14
N HIS A 97 1.55 -5.41 -0.76
CA HIS A 97 1.51 -4.37 -1.78
C HIS A 97 1.08 -3.01 -1.21
N MET A 98 0.32 -2.94 -0.11
CA MET A 98 -0.09 -1.68 0.49
C MET A 98 1.11 -0.81 0.93
N VAL A 99 2.25 -1.42 1.28
CA VAL A 99 3.44 -0.72 1.79
C VAL A 99 4.36 -0.21 0.67
N ALA A 100 4.11 -0.56 -0.59
CA ALA A 100 4.98 -0.20 -1.71
C ALA A 100 5.03 1.31 -2.02
N TRP A 101 4.16 2.13 -1.41
CA TRP A 101 4.27 3.59 -1.46
C TRP A 101 5.62 4.10 -0.95
N LYS A 102 6.30 3.37 -0.05
CA LYS A 102 7.65 3.71 0.41
C LYS A 102 8.64 3.78 -0.75
N GLY A 103 8.41 3.02 -1.83
CA GLY A 103 9.21 3.05 -3.04
C GLY A 103 9.26 4.42 -3.72
N PHE A 104 8.28 5.30 -3.51
CA PHE A 104 8.35 6.69 -3.99
C PHE A 104 9.42 7.52 -3.28
N PHE A 105 9.96 7.07 -2.15
CA PHE A 105 11.04 7.75 -1.42
C PHE A 105 12.40 7.07 -1.61
N TYR A 106 12.46 6.02 -2.43
CA TYR A 106 13.68 5.27 -2.72
C TYR A 106 14.32 5.81 -4.00
N VAL A 107 15.50 6.41 -3.87
CA VAL A 107 16.18 7.14 -4.93
C VAL A 107 17.39 6.35 -5.42
N LYS A 108 17.67 6.40 -6.73
CA LYS A 108 18.88 5.77 -7.27
C LYS A 108 20.12 6.50 -6.75
N ALA A 109 21.13 5.74 -6.34
CA ALA A 109 22.47 6.25 -6.05
C ALA A 109 23.42 5.94 -7.22
N ASN A 110 24.27 6.89 -7.58
CA ASN A 110 25.38 6.65 -8.52
C ASN A 110 26.51 5.84 -7.85
N ALA A 111 27.47 5.37 -8.64
CA ALA A 111 28.68 4.67 -8.15
C ALA A 111 29.51 5.49 -7.13
N GLU A 112 29.31 6.80 -7.09
CA GLU A 112 29.95 7.75 -6.17
C GLU A 112 29.13 7.98 -4.88
N GLY A 113 28.00 7.28 -4.69
CA GLY A 113 27.15 7.39 -3.50
C GLY A 113 26.23 8.63 -3.48
N THR A 114 26.20 9.42 -4.55
CA THR A 114 25.30 10.59 -4.66
C THR A 114 23.92 10.19 -5.16
N THR A 115 22.86 10.72 -4.54
CA THR A 115 21.47 10.48 -4.94
C THR A 115 21.11 11.22 -6.24
N ILE A 116 20.41 10.54 -7.16
CA ILE A 116 19.95 11.12 -8.42
C ILE A 116 18.57 11.75 -8.21
N ASN A 117 18.50 13.08 -8.21
CA ASN A 117 17.26 13.82 -8.01
C ASN A 117 16.18 13.42 -9.03
N GLY A 118 14.93 13.30 -8.56
CA GLY A 118 13.79 12.91 -9.40
C GLY A 118 13.75 11.43 -9.80
N SER A 119 14.77 10.63 -9.44
CA SER A 119 14.78 9.20 -9.78
C SER A 119 14.03 8.35 -8.74
N ILE A 120 13.43 7.27 -9.20
CA ILE A 120 12.87 6.21 -8.35
C ILE A 120 13.68 4.95 -8.63
N GLU A 121 14.17 4.29 -7.58
CA GLU A 121 15.00 3.10 -7.70
C GLU A 121 14.31 1.99 -8.49
N ASN A 122 13.09 1.64 -8.07
CA ASN A 122 12.32 0.54 -8.65
C ASN A 122 10.87 0.95 -8.94
N LEU A 123 10.70 1.88 -9.88
CA LEU A 123 9.38 2.30 -10.35
C LEU A 123 8.51 1.12 -10.87
N PRO A 124 9.05 0.15 -11.62
CA PRO A 124 8.27 -0.99 -12.09
C PRO A 124 7.65 -1.81 -10.95
N ALA A 125 8.36 -2.01 -9.84
CA ALA A 125 7.83 -2.75 -8.69
C ALA A 125 6.67 -2.00 -8.00
N VAL A 126 6.77 -0.68 -7.88
CA VAL A 126 5.71 0.18 -7.32
C VAL A 126 4.46 0.12 -8.20
N LEU A 127 4.61 0.27 -9.52
CA LEU A 127 3.50 0.20 -10.47
C LEU A 127 2.86 -1.20 -10.54
N ARG A 128 3.66 -2.26 -10.48
CA ARG A 128 3.16 -3.63 -10.40
C ARG A 128 2.31 -3.83 -9.15
N SER A 129 2.78 -3.35 -8.00
CA SER A 129 2.04 -3.44 -6.74
C SER A 129 0.74 -2.63 -6.77
N LEU A 130 0.77 -1.44 -7.37
CA LEU A 130 -0.43 -0.63 -7.62
C LEU A 130 -1.46 -1.39 -8.47
N GLY A 131 -1.01 -1.99 -9.57
CA GLY A 131 -1.85 -2.79 -10.46
C GLY A 131 -2.49 -3.98 -9.73
N ILE A 132 -1.74 -4.67 -8.87
CA ILE A 132 -2.26 -5.76 -8.04
C ILE A 132 -3.36 -5.27 -7.09
N LEU A 133 -3.17 -4.14 -6.41
CA LEU A 133 -4.19 -3.56 -5.53
C LEU A 133 -5.48 -3.20 -6.29
N ILE A 134 -5.35 -2.66 -7.50
CA ILE A 134 -6.49 -2.36 -8.37
C ILE A 134 -7.23 -3.65 -8.76
N VAL A 135 -6.50 -4.72 -9.10
CA VAL A 135 -7.12 -6.03 -9.37
C VAL A 135 -7.90 -6.54 -8.15
N TYR A 136 -7.33 -6.45 -6.93
CA TYR A 136 -8.06 -6.83 -5.71
C TYR A 136 -9.34 -6.01 -5.51
N ILE A 137 -9.31 -4.70 -5.78
CA ILE A 137 -10.51 -3.85 -5.68
C ILE A 137 -11.61 -4.38 -6.61
N PHE A 138 -11.28 -4.63 -7.89
CA PHE A 138 -12.26 -5.14 -8.86
C PHE A 138 -12.76 -6.53 -8.49
N VAL A 139 -11.89 -7.41 -7.99
CA VAL A 139 -12.27 -8.77 -7.53
C VAL A 139 -13.23 -8.69 -6.33
N PHE A 140 -12.90 -7.89 -5.31
CA PHE A 140 -13.76 -7.77 -4.12
C PHE A 140 -15.10 -7.11 -4.44
N LEU A 141 -15.12 -6.01 -5.19
CA LEU A 141 -16.35 -5.35 -5.61
C LEU A 141 -17.18 -6.24 -6.56
N GLY A 142 -16.52 -6.90 -7.51
CA GLY A 142 -17.18 -7.81 -8.45
C GLY A 142 -17.82 -9.00 -7.73
N ALA A 143 -17.12 -9.61 -6.77
CA ALA A 143 -17.66 -10.66 -5.93
C ALA A 143 -18.84 -10.15 -5.08
N ALA A 144 -18.72 -8.95 -4.50
CA ALA A 144 -19.78 -8.36 -3.69
C ALA A 144 -21.07 -8.15 -4.51
N ILE A 145 -20.94 -7.56 -5.70
CA ILE A 145 -22.05 -7.33 -6.63
C ILE A 145 -22.68 -8.66 -7.07
N TRP A 146 -21.86 -9.67 -7.39
CA TRP A 146 -22.36 -10.98 -7.82
C TRP A 146 -23.15 -11.70 -6.72
N VAL A 147 -22.65 -11.69 -5.48
CA VAL A 147 -23.35 -12.28 -4.33
C VAL A 147 -24.62 -11.50 -4.02
N PHE A 148 -24.54 -10.17 -4.02
CA PHE A 148 -25.68 -9.30 -3.75
C PHE A 148 -26.82 -9.55 -4.75
N ARG A 149 -26.49 -9.58 -6.05
CA ARG A 149 -27.47 -9.89 -7.10
C ARG A 149 -28.14 -11.23 -6.88
N LYS A 150 -27.38 -12.30 -6.57
CA LYS A 150 -27.98 -13.63 -6.33
C LYS A 150 -28.93 -13.67 -5.14
N LYS A 151 -28.63 -12.93 -4.06
CA LYS A 151 -29.52 -12.85 -2.90
C LYS A 151 -30.85 -12.17 -3.24
N ASP A 152 -30.80 -11.10 -4.02
CA ASP A 152 -31.98 -10.29 -4.37
C ASP A 152 -32.97 -11.03 -5.29
N ILE A 153 -32.51 -11.94 -6.16
CA ILE A 153 -33.39 -12.74 -7.06
C ILE A 153 -34.10 -13.90 -6.34
N LEU A 154 -33.67 -14.27 -5.13
CA LEU A 154 -34.16 -15.43 -4.39
C LEU A 154 -35.09 -15.05 -3.22
N THR A 155 -35.34 -13.76 -3.02
CA THR A 155 -36.28 -13.21 -2.02
C THR A 155 -37.49 -12.65 -2.74
#